data_AF-A0A2V5Z1Z4-F1
#
_entry.id   AF-A0A2V5Z1Z4-F1
#
_cell.length_a   1.000
_cell.length_b   1.000
_cell.length_c   1.000
_cell.angle_alpha   90.00
_cell.angle_beta   90.00
_cell.angle_gamma   90.00
#
_symmetry.space_group_name_H-M   'P 1'
#
loop_
_entity.id
_entity.type
_entity.pdbx_description
1 polymer ?
#
loop_
_entity_poly.entity_id
_entity_poly.type
_entity_poly.pdbx_seq_one_letter_code
_entity_poly.pdbx_strand_id
1 'polypeptide(L)' 'SFVVAVALVRPTKSIHEVDVRAVKKKMKDKAFARAVNRDDIVRGAEELGMPLDDVITNVIAALKADALRLGLAGAGC' A
#
# COMPACT_ATOMS: atom_id res chain seq x y z
N SER A 1 -5.47 -3.92 -4.67
CA SER A 1 -4.99 -3.38 -3.37
C SER A 1 -4.31 -2.03 -3.59
N PHE A 2 -4.59 -1.03 -2.73
CA PHE A 2 -4.03 0.32 -2.84
C PHE A 2 -2.50 0.35 -2.64
N VAL A 3 -2.00 -0.35 -1.61
CA VAL A 3 -0.56 -0.40 -1.27
C VAL A 3 0.25 -1.03 -2.41
N VAL A 4 -0.30 -2.04 -3.09
CA VAL A 4 0.32 -2.64 -4.29
C VAL A 4 0.47 -1.60 -5.40
N ALA A 5 -0.56 -0.79 -5.67
CA ALA A 5 -0.43 0.29 -6.66
C ALA A 5 0.65 1.30 -6.27
N VAL A 6 0.84 1.57 -4.97
CA VAL A 6 1.91 2.45 -4.47
C VAL A 6 3.30 1.87 -4.75
N ALA A 7 3.46 0.54 -4.69
CA ALA A 7 4.69 -0.11 -5.11
C ALA A 7 4.89 0.00 -6.63
N LEU A 8 3.86 -0.31 -7.43
CA LEU A 8 3.95 -0.39 -8.90
C LEU A 8 4.20 0.94 -9.60
N VAL A 9 3.81 2.07 -8.99
CA VAL A 9 4.07 3.41 -9.55
C VAL A 9 5.50 3.90 -9.29
N ARG A 10 6.27 3.19 -8.45
CA ARG A 10 7.69 3.51 -8.23
C ARG A 10 8.55 2.93 -9.36
N PRO A 11 9.69 3.55 -9.70
CA PRO A 11 10.58 3.05 -10.74
C PRO A 11 11.04 1.60 -10.51
N THR A 12 11.33 1.27 -9.26
CA THR A 12 11.76 -0.07 -8.83
C THR A 12 10.65 -1.10 -8.85
N LYS A 13 9.38 -0.68 -8.86
CA LYS A 13 8.18 -1.53 -8.68
C LYS A 13 8.25 -2.45 -7.45
N SER A 14 9.01 -2.05 -6.43
CA SER A 14 9.29 -2.88 -5.25
C SER A 14 8.48 -2.43 -4.03
N ILE A 15 7.86 -3.39 -3.33
CA ILE A 15 7.19 -3.13 -2.04
C ILE A 15 8.22 -2.84 -0.93
N HIS A 16 9.47 -3.26 -1.09
CA HIS A 16 10.52 -3.02 -0.09
C HIS A 16 10.81 -1.53 0.14
N GLU A 17 10.60 -0.69 -0.87
CA GLU A 17 10.74 0.77 -0.80
C GLU A 17 9.47 1.51 -0.37
N VAL A 18 8.37 0.79 -0.12
CA VAL A 18 7.11 1.40 0.33
C VAL A 18 7.11 1.48 1.86
N ASP A 19 6.81 2.69 2.33
CA ASP A 19 6.63 3.06 3.73
C ASP A 19 5.27 3.73 3.95
N VAL A 20 4.85 3.84 5.21
CA VAL A 20 3.54 4.39 5.61
C VAL A 20 3.33 5.82 5.07
N ARG A 21 4.39 6.65 5.08
CA ARG A 21 4.30 8.04 4.63
C ARG A 21 4.00 8.12 3.14
N ALA A 22 4.61 7.26 2.32
CA ALA A 22 4.32 7.22 0.88
C ALA A 22 2.88 6.80 0.59
N VAL A 23 2.36 5.81 1.31
CA VAL A 23 0.96 5.38 1.19
C VAL A 23 0.02 6.54 1.56
N LYS A 24 0.23 7.19 2.72
CA LYS A 24 -0.57 8.34 3.16
C LYS A 24 -0.50 9.52 2.19
N LYS A 25 0.68 9.79 1.61
CA LYS A 25 0.83 10.82 0.58
C LYS A 25 -0.03 10.48 -0.65
N LYS A 26 -0.05 9.22 -1.08
CA LYS A 26 -0.88 8.77 -2.19
C LYS A 26 -2.37 8.71 -1.88
N MET A 27 -2.79 8.53 -0.63
CA MET A 27 -4.21 8.61 -0.25
C MET A 27 -4.79 10.02 -0.49
N LYS A 28 -3.96 11.07 -0.38
CA LYS A 28 -4.36 12.47 -0.67
C LYS A 28 -4.46 12.75 -2.18
N ASP A 29 -3.82 11.93 -3.00
CA ASP A 29 -3.87 12.02 -4.46
C ASP A 29 -5.15 11.32 -4.96
N LYS A 30 -6.21 12.11 -5.19
CA LYS A 30 -7.50 11.60 -5.67
C LYS A 30 -7.42 11.04 -7.09
N ALA A 31 -6.41 11.44 -7.87
CA ALA A 31 -6.24 10.98 -9.24
C ALA A 31 -5.50 9.63 -9.32
N PHE A 32 -4.67 9.32 -8.33
CA PHE A 32 -4.02 8.02 -8.20
C PHE A 32 -5.07 6.94 -7.90
N ALA A 33 -4.91 5.69 -8.38
CA ALA A 33 -5.76 4.54 -8.03
C ALA A 33 -7.27 4.88 -7.87
N ARG A 34 -7.87 5.58 -8.85
CA ARG A 34 -9.23 6.17 -8.73
C ARG A 34 -10.33 5.16 -8.40
N ALA A 35 -10.15 3.90 -8.82
CA ALA A 35 -11.09 2.82 -8.55
C ALA A 35 -11.15 2.40 -7.07
N VAL A 36 -10.22 2.87 -6.22
CA VAL A 36 -10.20 2.53 -4.79
C VAL A 36 -10.94 3.59 -3.99
N ASN A 37 -11.92 3.21 -3.18
CA ASN A 37 -12.55 4.14 -2.25
C ASN A 37 -11.65 4.37 -1.03
N ARG A 38 -11.40 5.64 -0.66
CA ARG A 38 -10.53 5.99 0.48
C ARG A 38 -11.27 5.90 1.80
N ASP A 39 -12.56 6.21 1.78
CA ASP A 39 -13.41 6.14 2.96
C ASP A 39 -13.53 4.69 3.45
N ASP A 40 -13.59 3.72 2.53
CA ASP A 40 -13.58 2.29 2.90
C ASP A 40 -12.25 1.86 3.55
N ILE A 41 -11.12 2.46 3.17
CA ILE A 41 -9.81 2.19 3.81
C ILE A 41 -9.81 2.71 5.26
N VAL A 42 -10.32 3.92 5.47
CA VAL A 42 -10.37 4.54 6.80
C VAL A 42 -11.38 3.80 7.68
N ARG A 43 -12.59 3.56 7.18
CA ARG A 43 -13.64 2.84 7.90
C ARG A 43 -13.20 1.42 8.26
N GLY A 44 -12.52 0.73 7.35
CA GLY A 44 -11.97 -0.59 7.65
C GLY A 44 -10.96 -0.59 8.79
N ALA A 45 -10.15 0.47 8.93
CA ALA A 45 -9.24 0.62 10.07
C ALA A 45 -10.01 0.88 11.38
N GLU A 46 -11.05 1.72 11.33
CA GLU A 46 -11.92 2.00 12.48
C GLU A 46 -12.71 0.76 12.94
N GLU A 47 -13.25 -0.02 12.00
CA GLU A 47 -13.96 -1.28 12.27
C GLU A 47 -13.04 -2.33 12.92
N LEU A 48 -11.75 -2.32 12.57
CA LEU A 48 -10.72 -3.14 13.21
C LEU A 48 -10.26 -2.60 14.57
N GLY A 49 -10.72 -1.40 14.97
CA GLY A 49 -10.27 -0.72 16.20
C GLY A 49 -8.78 -0.36 16.16
N MET A 50 -8.20 -0.24 14.96
CA MET A 50 -6.77 -0.07 14.76
C MET A 50 -6.47 1.29 14.12
N PRO A 51 -5.42 2.00 14.55
CA PRO A 51 -4.94 3.19 13.85
C PRO A 51 -4.65 2.88 12.38
N LEU A 52 -5.06 3.78 11.47
CA LEU A 52 -4.82 3.62 10.03
C LEU A 52 -3.33 3.36 9.70
N ASP A 53 -2.42 4.00 10.44
CA ASP A 53 -0.98 3.85 10.25
C ASP A 53 -0.51 2.42 10.57
N ASP A 54 -1.11 1.77 11.57
CA ASP A 54 -0.81 0.39 11.95
C ASP A 54 -1.38 -0.60 10.91
N VAL A 55 -2.59 -0.35 10.42
CA VAL A 55 -3.18 -1.14 9.32
C VAL A 55 -2.29 -1.06 8.07
N ILE A 56 -1.86 0.15 7.70
CA ILE A 56 -0.95 0.34 6.55
C ILE A 56 0.37 -0.39 6.79
N THR A 57 0.93 -0.32 8.00
CA THR A 57 2.18 -1.00 8.38
C THR A 57 2.04 -2.51 8.23
N ASN A 58 0.96 -3.09 8.76
CA ASN A 58 0.69 -4.52 8.71
C ASN A 58 0.49 -5.00 7.26
N VAL A 59 -0.23 -4.25 6.44
CA VAL A 59 -0.41 -4.56 5.01
C VAL A 59 0.92 -4.51 4.26
N ILE A 60 1.75 -3.49 4.52
CA ILE A 60 3.09 -3.39 3.91
C ILE A 60 3.94 -4.59 4.33
N ALA A 61 3.95 -4.96 5.62
CA ALA A 61 4.72 -6.10 6.13
C ALA A 61 4.28 -7.42 5.50
N ALA A 62 2.96 -7.67 5.41
CA ALA A 62 2.40 -8.85 4.76
C ALA A 62 2.79 -8.93 3.28
N LEU A 63 2.71 -7.81 2.55
CA LEU A 63 3.10 -7.75 1.14
C LEU A 63 4.62 -7.92 0.95
N LYS A 64 5.45 -7.45 1.90
CA LYS A 64 6.91 -7.67 1.88
C LYS A 64 7.26 -9.14 2.10
N ALA A 65 6.56 -9.85 2.98
CA ALA A 65 6.79 -11.27 3.24
C ALA A 65 6.54 -12.15 2.00
N ASP A 66 5.54 -11.80 1.20
CA ASP A 66 5.16 -12.52 -0.03
C ASP A 66 5.63 -11.83 -1.33
N ALA A 67 6.55 -10.85 -1.23
CA ALA A 67 6.89 -9.96 -2.33
C ALA A 67 7.34 -10.69 -3.61
N LEU A 68 8.12 -11.76 -3.48
CA LEU A 68 8.58 -12.55 -4.61
C LEU A 68 7.42 -13.21 -5.35
N ARG A 69 6.53 -13.88 -4.61
CA ARG A 69 5.36 -14.58 -5.17
C ARG A 69 4.37 -13.62 -5.81
N LEU A 70 4.25 -12.41 -5.26
CA LEU A 70 3.34 -11.37 -5.74
C LEU A 70 3.94 -10.53 -6.89
N GLY A 71 5.19 -10.76 -7.29
CA GLY A 71 5.86 -9.94 -8.30
C GLY A 71 6.15 -8.50 -7.83
N LEU A 72 6.29 -8.30 -6.52
CA LEU A 72 6.53 -7.00 -5.88
C LEU A 72 7.95 -6.88 -5.31
N ALA A 73 8.84 -7.83 -5.57
CA ALA A 73 10.24 -7.74 -5.15
C ALA A 73 11.01 -6.66 -5.95
N GLY A 74 10.54 -6.32 -7.15
CA GLY A 74 11.06 -5.26 -8.00
C GLY A 74 11.06 -5.64 -9.48
N ALA A 75 11.30 -4.67 -10.36
CA ALA A 75 11.50 -4.91 -11.79
C ALA A 75 12.96 -5.37 -12.03
N GLY A 76 13.24 -6.64 -11.78
CA GLY A 76 14.58 -7.21 -11.96
C GLY A 76 14.59 -8.73 -11.90
N CYS A 77 14.38 -9.35 -13.06
CA CYS A 77 15.20 -10.45 -13.57
C CYS A 77 15.60 -10.05 -14.99
#